data_AF-A0A1C6F670-F1
#
_entry.id   AF-A0A1C6F670-F1
#
_cell.length_a   1.000
_cell.length_b   1.000
_cell.length_c   1.000
_cell.angle_alpha   90.00
_cell.angle_beta   90.00
_cell.angle_gamma   90.00
#
_symmetry.space_group_name_H-M   'P 1'
#
loop_
_entity.id
_entity.type
_entity.pdbx_description
1 polymer ?
#
loop_
_entity_poly.entity_id
_entity_poly.type
_entity_poly.pdbx_seq_one_letter_code
_entity_poly.pdbx_strand_id
1 'polypeptide(L)' 'MQEVNWDAVNLLELGMLLDMAKDGYEFQIADGRIKSIEVKLLS' A
#
# COMPACT_ATOMS: atom_id res chain seq x y z
N MET A 1 4.62 17.40 -11.15
CA MET A 1 5.01 16.46 -10.09
C MET A 1 3.93 16.59 -9.03
N GLN A 2 3.13 15.55 -8.84
CA GLN A 2 1.99 15.60 -7.92
C GLN A 2 2.51 15.16 -6.55
N GLU A 3 2.42 16.04 -5.55
CA GLU A 3 2.74 15.70 -4.17
C GLU A 3 1.68 14.73 -3.65
N VAL A 4 2.06 13.48 -3.41
CA VAL A 4 1.18 12.51 -2.77
C VAL A 4 1.15 12.85 -1.29
N ASN A 5 0.02 13.33 -0.79
CA ASN A 5 -0.20 13.49 0.64
C ASN A 5 -0.40 12.11 1.27
N TRP A 6 0.64 11.60 1.92
CA TRP A 6 0.68 10.28 2.54
C TRP A 6 -0.18 10.15 3.80
N ASP A 7 -0.75 11.24 4.33
CA ASP A 7 -1.63 11.18 5.51
C ASP A 7 -2.88 10.33 5.24
N ALA A 8 -3.32 10.26 3.97
CA ALA A 8 -4.48 9.46 3.56
C ALA A 8 -4.14 7.99 3.21
N VAL A 9 -2.86 7.61 3.15
CA VAL A 9 -2.45 6.23 2.79
C VAL A 9 -2.78 5.25 3.91
N ASN A 10 -2.83 5.72 5.15
CA ASN A 10 -3.35 4.95 6.27
C ASN A 10 -4.88 4.80 6.26
N LEU A 11 -5.56 5.45 5.30
CA LEU A 11 -7.01 5.38 5.11
C LEU A 11 -7.39 4.63 3.83
N LEU A 12 -6.47 3.84 3.25
CA LEU A 12 -6.79 2.99 2.12
C LEU A 12 -7.82 1.95 2.55
N GLU A 13 -8.94 1.90 1.85
CA GLU A 13 -9.94 0.86 2.05
C GLU A 13 -9.32 -0.52 1.78
N LEU A 14 -9.72 -1.53 2.56
CA LEU A 14 -9.23 -2.90 2.42
C LEU A 14 -9.35 -3.42 0.97
N GLY A 15 -10.36 -2.99 0.23
CA GLY A 15 -10.54 -3.33 -1.20
C GLY A 15 -9.38 -2.84 -2.07
N MET A 16 -8.92 -1.60 -1.88
CA MET A 16 -7.80 -1.04 -2.65
C MET A 16 -6.49 -1.76 -2.34
N LEU A 17 -6.25 -2.11 -1.08
CA LEU A 17 -5.07 -2.87 -0.68
C LEU A 17 -5.05 -4.27 -1.32
N LEU A 18 -6.22 -4.92 -1.39
CA LEU A 18 -6.37 -6.22 -2.04
C LEU A 18 -6.14 -6.14 -3.56
N ASP A 19 -6.59 -5.07 -4.20
CA ASP A 19 -6.35 -4.88 -5.63
C ASP A 19 -4.86 -4.63 -5.92
N MET A 20 -4.21 -3.77 -5.13
CA MET A 20 -2.76 -3.56 -5.24
C MET A 20 -1.96 -4.84 -4.96
N ALA A 21 -2.43 -5.70 -4.05
CA ALA A 21 -1.78 -6.99 -3.82
C ALA A 21 -1.79 -7.91 -5.05
N LYS A 22 -2.83 -7.83 -5.90
CA LYS A 22 -2.88 -8.56 -7.18
C LYS A 22 -1.82 -8.06 -8.16
N ASP A 23 -1.46 -6.79 -8.07
CA ASP A 23 -0.43 -6.16 -8.90
C ASP A 23 1.00 -6.41 -8.35
N GLY A 24 1.14 -7.24 -7.31
CA GLY A 24 2.44 -7.65 -6.76
C GLY A 24 2.96 -6.75 -5.64
N TYR A 25 2.11 -5.88 -5.09
CA TYR A 25 2.44 -5.08 -3.91
C TYR A 25 2.25 -5.91 -2.63
N GLU A 26 3.21 -5.81 -1.71
CA GLU A 26 3.18 -6.46 -0.41
C GLU A 26 3.21 -5.40 0.69
N PHE A 27 2.29 -5.50 1.65
CA PHE A 27 2.08 -4.49 2.69
C PHE A 27 2.46 -5.05 4.05
N GLN A 28 3.32 -4.35 4.79
CA GLN A 28 3.54 -4.64 6.21
C GLN A 28 2.67 -3.71 7.05
N ILE A 29 1.76 -4.31 7.84
CA ILE A 29 0.82 -3.58 8.70
C ILE A 29 1.18 -3.85 10.16
N ALA A 30 1.35 -2.78 10.95
CA ALA A 30 1.48 -2.87 12.41
C ALA A 30 0.78 -1.68 13.07
N ASP A 31 0.19 -1.91 14.24
CA ASP A 31 -0.61 -0.92 14.99
C ASP A 31 -1.76 -0.31 14.17
N GLY A 32 -2.36 -1.10 13.27
CA GLY A 32 -3.43 -0.65 12.38
C GLY A 32 -2.99 0.35 11.29
N ARG A 33 -1.67 0.47 11.05
CA ARG A 33 -1.10 1.36 10.03
C ARG A 33 -0.15 0.60 9.12
N ILE A 34 -0.04 1.07 7.88
CA ILE A 34 0.95 0.56 6.93
C ILE A 34 2.32 1.08 7.38
N LYS A 35 3.26 0.18 7.62
CA LYS A 35 4.65 0.51 7.97
C LYS A 35 5.55 0.54 6.74
N SER A 36 5.33 -0.37 5.80
CA SER A 36 6.06 -0.42 4.54
C SER A 36 5.21 -1.04 3.42
N ILE A 37 5.59 -0.72 2.19
CA ILE A 37 5.03 -1.26 0.95
C ILE A 37 6.21 -1.70 0.10
N GLU A 38 6.21 -2.96 -0.33
CA GLU A 38 7.21 -3.55 -1.22
C GLU A 38 6.55 -3.90 -2.55
N VAL A 39 7.27 -3.76 -3.66
CA VAL A 39 6.79 -4.19 -4.98
C VAL A 39 7.68 -5.31 -5.45
N LYS A 40 7.11 -6.51 -5.60
CA LYS A 40 7.80 -7.61 -6.26
C LYS A 40 7.65 -7.43 -7.77
N LEU A 41 8.64 -6.78 -8.38
CA LEU A 41 8.77 -6.81 -9.83
C LEU A 41 9.02 -8.26 -10.24
N LEU A 42 8.00 -8.91 -10.81
CA LEU A 42 8.15 -10.21 -11.43
C LEU A 42 9.02 -10.02 -12.68
N SER A 43 10.25 -10.53 -12.61
CA SER A 43 11.19 -10.61 -13.74
C SER A 43 10.72 -11.58 -14.80
#